data_AF-A0A7T7L4E0-F1
#
_entry.id   AF-A0A7T7L4E0-F1
#
_cell.length_a   1.000
_cell.length_b   1.000
_cell.length_c   1.000
_cell.angle_alpha   90.00
_cell.angle_beta   90.00
_cell.angle_gamma   90.00
#
_symmetry.space_group_name_H-M   'P 1'
#
loop_
_entity.id
_entity.type
_entity.pdbx_description
1 polymer ?
#
loop_
_entity_poly.entity_id
_entity_poly.type
_entity_poly.pdbx_seq_one_letter_code
_entity_poly.pdbx_strand_id
1 'polypeptide(L)' 'MSTALSVFLDELAHRARHIELAGEPCRSTSHLVRGDVTLPVSLSTRAG' A
#
# COMPACT_ATOMS: atom_id res chain seq x y z
N MET A 1 -6.98 11.78 11.66
CA MET A 1 -6.66 10.58 10.85
C MET A 1 -7.26 9.37 11.53
N SER A 2 -7.64 8.33 10.78
CA SER A 2 -8.11 7.07 11.37
C SER A 2 -6.98 6.40 12.14
N THR A 3 -7.26 5.90 13.35
CA THR A 3 -6.30 5.17 14.18
C THR A 3 -5.75 3.94 13.46
N ALA A 4 -6.61 3.20 12.74
CA ALA A 4 -6.20 2.02 11.98
C ALA A 4 -5.23 2.35 10.85
N LEU A 5 -5.45 3.47 10.15
CA LEU A 5 -4.56 3.92 9.08
C LEU A 5 -3.19 4.30 9.65
N SER A 6 -3.17 4.98 10.79
CA SER A 6 -1.92 5.45 11.40
C SER A 6 -1.06 4.26 11.85
N VAL A 7 -1.66 3.28 12.54
CA VAL A 7 -0.97 2.05 12.96
C VAL A 7 -0.43 1.26 11.77
N PHE A 8 -1.20 1.14 10.69
CA PHE A 8 -0.76 0.45 9.48
C PHE A 8 0.45 1.15 8.84
N LEU A 9 0.40 2.49 8.72
CA LEU A 9 1.49 3.27 8.13
C LEU A 9 2.75 3.24 8.98
N ASP A 10 2.62 3.29 10.30
CA ASP A 10 3.77 3.18 11.22
C ASP A 10 4.45 1.82 11.10
N GLU A 11 3.67 0.73 11.06
CA GLU A 11 4.22 -0.61 10.91
C GLU A 11 4.89 -0.83 9.56
N LEU A 12 4.26 -0.33 8.48
CA LEU A 12 4.84 -0.35 7.14
C LEU A 12 6.15 0.44 7.10
N ALA A 13 6.17 1.63 7.69
CA ALA A 13 7.36 2.47 7.78
C ALA A 13 8.46 1.85 8.64
N HIS A 14 8.12 1.03 9.63
CA HIS A 14 9.08 0.33 10.48
C HIS A 14 9.77 -0.85 9.75
N ARG A 15 9.01 -1.64 9.00
CA ARG A 15 9.51 -2.88 8.38
C ARG A 15 9.99 -2.74 6.94
N ALA A 16 9.35 -1.89 6.15
CA ALA A 16 9.70 -1.73 4.74
C ALA A 16 10.93 -0.83 4.58
N ARG A 17 11.91 -1.30 3.80
CA ARG A 17 13.01 -0.48 3.31
C ARG A 17 12.61 0.25 2.03
N HIS A 18 11.96 -0.46 1.12
CA HIS A 18 11.55 0.05 -0.18
C HIS A 18 10.22 -0.59 -0.61
N ILE A 19 9.37 0.21 -1.27
CA ILE A 19 8.07 -0.20 -1.80
C ILE A 19 8.03 0.22 -3.26
N GLU A 20 7.79 -0.73 -4.15
CA GLU A 20 7.69 -0.50 -5.59
C GLU A 20 6.41 -1.12 -6.13
N LEU A 21 5.93 -0.60 -7.26
CA LEU A 21 4.87 -1.28 -8.02
C LEU A 21 5.47 -2.52 -8.70
N ALA A 22 4.84 -3.66 -8.46
CA ALA A 22 5.23 -4.94 -9.08
C ALA A 22 4.52 -5.20 -10.42
N GLY A 23 3.68 -4.27 -10.86
CA GLY A 23 2.90 -4.37 -12.09
C GLY A 23 1.93 -3.20 -12.22
N GLU A 24 1.08 -3.27 -13.24
CA GLU A 24 0.12 -2.21 -13.52
C GLU A 24 -1.02 -2.19 -12.49
N PRO A 25 -1.31 -1.05 -11.85
CA PRO A 25 -2.48 -0.91 -10.98
C PRO A 25 -3.79 -1.07 -11.76
N CYS A 26 -4.75 -1.78 -11.18
CA CYS A 26 -6.10 -1.89 -11.73
C CYS A 26 -7.03 -0.93 -11.00
N ARG A 27 -7.46 0.13 -11.67
CA ARG A 27 -8.36 1.16 -11.14
C ARG A 27 -9.77 0.61 -10.93
N SER A 28 -10.43 1.05 -9.87
CA SER A 28 -11.87 0.90 -9.72
C SER A 28 -12.61 1.68 -10.81
N THR A 29 -13.56 1.03 -11.47
CA THR A 29 -14.48 1.66 -12.43
C THR A 29 -15.72 2.26 -11.76
N SER A 30 -15.83 2.12 -10.44
CA SER A 30 -16.96 2.66 -9.68
C SER A 30 -16.99 4.18 -9.71
N HIS A 31 -18.15 4.75 -10.03
CA HIS A 31 -18.38 6.20 -9.93
C HIS A 31 -18.53 6.66 -8.47
N LEU A 32 -18.75 5.75 -7.53
CA LEU A 32 -18.99 6.05 -6.11
C LEU A 32 -17.71 6.03 -5.27
N VAL A 33 -16.71 5.23 -5.66
CA VAL A 33 -15.49 5.04 -4.88
C VAL A 33 -14.27 5.15 -5.79
N ARG A 34 -13.44 6.17 -5.51
CA ARG A 34 -12.13 6.32 -6.15
C ARG A 34 -11.11 5.44 -5.43
N GLY A 35 -10.42 4.59 -6.17
CA GLY A 35 -9.38 3.72 -5.65
C GLY A 35 -8.92 2.71 -6.69
N ASP A 36 -7.99 1.85 -6.30
CA ASP A 36 -7.53 0.72 -7.10
C ASP A 36 -8.15 -0.57 -6.56
N VAL A 37 -8.68 -1.41 -7.44
CA VAL A 37 -9.17 -2.77 -7.12
C VAL A 37 -7.98 -3.67 -6.80
N THR A 38 -6.89 -3.48 -7.56
CA THR A 38 -5.65 -4.21 -7.37
C THR A 38 -4.49 -3.23 -7.45
N LEU A 39 -3.63 -3.23 -6.44
CA LEU A 39 -2.38 -2.46 -6.42
C LEU A 39 -1.21 -3.43 -6.14
N PRO A 40 -0.62 -4.04 -7.17
CA PRO A 40 0.47 -5.00 -6.98
C PRO A 40 1.73 -4.27 -6.50
N VAL A 41 2.24 -4.65 -5.33
CA VAL A 41 3.43 -4.04 -4.72
C VAL A 41 4.48 -5.10 -4.39
N SER A 42 5.75 -4.73 -4.60
CA SER A 42 6.90 -5.46 -4.09
C SER A 42 7.43 -4.72 -2.87
N LEU A 43 7.68 -5.47 -1.79
CA LEU A 43 8.22 -4.95 -0.54
C LEU A 43 9.60 -5.53 -0.31
N SER A 44 10.59 -4.67 -0.18
CA SER A 44 11.87 -5.06 0.42
C SER A 44 11.83 -4.72 1.90
N THR A 45 12.17 -5.69 2.74
CA THR A 45 12.22 -5.50 4.19
C THR A 45 13.58 -4.94 4.60
N ARG A 46 13.61 -4.21 5.71
CA ARG A 46 14.87 -3.99 6.42
C ARG A 46 15.32 -5.35 6.96
N ALA A 47 16.60 -5.69 6.80
CA ALA A 47 17.14 -6.86 7.48
C ALA A 47 16.93 -6.67 8.99
N GLY A 48 16.36 -7.69 9.63
CA GLY A 48 16.31 -7.78 11.10
C GLY A 48 17.67 -8.15 11.66
#